data_AF-A0A183IEH9-F1
#
_entry.id   AF-A0A183IEH9-F1
#
_cell.length_a   1.000
_cell.length_b   1.000
_cell.length_c   1.000
_cell.angle_alpha   90.00
_cell.angle_beta   90.00
_cell.angle_gamma   90.00
#
_symmetry.space_group_name_H-M   'P 1'
#
loop_
_entity.id
_entity.type
_entity.pdbx_description
1 polymer ?
#
loop_
_entity_poly.entity_id
_entity_poly.type
_entity_poly.pdbx_seq_one_letter_code
_entity_poly.pdbx_strand_id
1 'polypeptide(L)'
;MWSQMSSLTPPSQAVATFKLNYPALYEKLCASSCESMPLLLLYFLLHKNIGFRNFLLSRVDIENLVLPLLNILYDSCTETVDAFGCHHLYIALIIMLILSEDDFFCKIVHEISLKSVPWYSERPKDMSLGSLVILVLVKNVQHNMSRRRDRYLQTNCLAALANMSAYFKNLPPFVCQKFMGLLDVLSKRHARLLDHVQLSAEYDLSQAQEIQDVAALEEAMRMLLEIFNCTLTYSMAHSAHLIYAMLYEKSLFEGFQQHPMFQDLIWNIIMVKMDFSFSGVIVQEIQKGAIQWPSDRLKKFPELKFKYIEDKNTDEFFIPYIWSLIFKDGGFYFDPAKIKLFTS
;
A
#
# COMPACT_ATOMS: atom_id res chain seq x y z
N MET A 1 -59.01 53.78 -6.79
CA MET A 1 -59.34 52.93 -7.95
C MET A 1 -58.06 52.79 -8.78
N TRP A 2 -57.15 51.92 -8.33
CA TRP A 2 -56.55 50.79 -9.06
C TRP A 2 -55.85 51.12 -10.39
N SER A 3 -54.51 50.98 -10.41
CA SER A 3 -53.84 50.15 -11.42
C SER A 3 -52.47 49.69 -10.90
N GLN A 4 -52.31 48.37 -10.85
CA GLN A 4 -51.15 47.63 -10.40
C GLN A 4 -49.91 47.94 -11.27
N MET A 5 -48.79 48.30 -10.64
CA MET A 5 -47.46 48.07 -11.21
C MET A 5 -47.00 46.69 -10.77
N SER A 6 -47.07 45.74 -11.69
CA SER A 6 -46.42 44.44 -11.58
C SER A 6 -44.92 44.62 -11.42
N SER A 7 -44.39 44.37 -10.23
CA SER A 7 -42.96 44.16 -10.03
C SER A 7 -42.58 42.85 -10.72
N LEU A 8 -41.95 42.95 -11.89
CA LEU A 8 -41.23 41.84 -12.51
C LEU A 8 -40.07 41.46 -11.60
N THR A 9 -40.28 40.48 -10.73
CA THR A 9 -39.17 39.75 -10.12
C THR A 9 -38.41 39.06 -11.25
N PRO A 10 -37.09 39.31 -11.41
CA PRO A 10 -36.32 38.54 -12.37
C PRO A 10 -36.38 37.06 -11.96
N PRO A 11 -36.38 36.11 -12.92
CA PRO A 11 -36.28 34.71 -12.57
C PRO A 11 -35.02 34.54 -11.73
N SER A 12 -35.20 34.00 -10.52
CA SER A 12 -34.10 33.49 -9.72
C SER A 12 -33.19 32.72 -10.66
N GLN A 13 -31.96 33.19 -10.84
CA GLN A 13 -30.92 32.40 -11.47
C GLN A 13 -30.80 31.15 -10.61
N ALA A 14 -31.54 30.10 -10.95
CA ALA A 14 -31.23 28.76 -10.52
C ALA A 14 -29.85 28.50 -11.09
N VAL A 15 -28.82 28.78 -10.29
CA VAL A 15 -27.46 28.34 -10.55
C VAL A 15 -27.59 26.87 -10.84
N ALA A 16 -27.39 26.47 -12.10
CA ALA A 16 -27.45 25.08 -12.48
C ALA A 16 -26.33 24.38 -11.71
N THR A 17 -26.63 23.86 -10.53
CA THR A 17 -25.70 23.05 -9.77
C THR A 17 -25.68 21.71 -10.48
N PHE A 18 -24.66 21.46 -11.30
CA PHE A 18 -24.38 20.11 -11.76
C PHE A 18 -24.23 19.22 -10.52
N LYS A 19 -25.13 18.26 -10.35
CA LYS A 19 -25.09 17.28 -9.26
C LYS A 19 -24.67 15.94 -9.83
N LEU A 20 -23.51 15.46 -9.38
CA LEU A 20 -23.01 14.13 -9.74
C LEU A 20 -23.75 13.09 -8.89
N ASN A 21 -24.34 12.09 -9.55
CA ASN A 21 -24.93 10.95 -8.85
C ASN A 21 -23.80 10.03 -8.36
N TYR A 22 -23.29 10.28 -7.15
CA TYR A 22 -22.19 9.50 -6.57
C TYR A 22 -22.47 8.00 -6.47
N PRO A 23 -23.66 7.54 -6.02
CA PRO A 23 -23.98 6.11 -6.01
C PRO A 23 -23.86 5.45 -7.39
N ALA A 24 -24.48 6.00 -8.42
CA ALA A 24 -24.43 5.42 -9.77
C ALA A 24 -23.00 5.44 -10.36
N LEU A 25 -22.25 6.51 -10.09
CA LEU A 25 -20.85 6.60 -10.50
C LEU A 25 -19.99 5.56 -9.79
N TYR A 26 -20.16 5.38 -8.48
CA TYR A 26 -19.43 4.38 -7.69
C TYR A 26 -19.71 2.96 -8.17
N GLU A 27 -20.97 2.61 -8.39
CA GLU A 27 -21.36 1.29 -8.91
C GLU A 27 -20.69 1.03 -10.26
N LYS A 28 -20.73 2.02 -11.16
CA LYS A 28 -20.09 1.89 -12.47
C LYS A 28 -18.57 1.76 -12.37
N LEU A 29 -17.92 2.55 -11.52
CA LEU A 29 -16.47 2.47 -11.31
C LEU A 29 -16.04 1.13 -10.71
N CYS A 30 -16.80 0.55 -9.77
CA CYS A 30 -16.51 -0.78 -9.24
C CYS A 30 -16.66 -1.87 -10.32
N ALA A 31 -17.68 -1.77 -11.16
CA ALA A 31 -17.92 -2.74 -12.22
C ALA A 31 -16.83 -2.73 -13.32
N SER A 32 -16.11 -1.61 -13.47
CA SER A 32 -15.10 -1.43 -14.54
C SER A 32 -13.72 -1.04 -14.01
N SER A 33 -13.42 -1.24 -12.72
CA SER A 33 -12.14 -0.81 -12.12
C SER A 33 -10.93 -1.60 -12.60
N CYS A 34 -11.13 -2.73 -13.28
CA CYS A 34 -10.08 -3.47 -13.97
C CYS A 34 -9.68 -2.83 -15.32
N GLU A 35 -10.46 -1.85 -15.81
CA GLU A 35 -10.20 -1.19 -17.09
C GLU A 35 -9.38 0.09 -16.89
N SER A 36 -8.51 0.42 -17.85
CA SER A 36 -7.58 1.55 -17.76
C SER A 36 -8.25 2.92 -17.63
N MET A 37 -9.25 3.23 -18.45
CA MET A 37 -9.91 4.54 -18.42
C MET A 37 -10.73 4.77 -17.13
N PRO A 38 -11.58 3.84 -16.68
CA PRO A 38 -12.29 4.00 -15.41
C PRO A 38 -11.36 4.08 -14.20
N LEU A 39 -10.26 3.33 -14.19
CA LEU A 39 -9.27 3.41 -13.11
C LEU A 39 -8.60 4.79 -13.06
N LEU A 40 -8.23 5.35 -14.22
CA LEU A 40 -7.69 6.70 -14.31
C LEU A 40 -8.71 7.76 -13.86
N LEU A 41 -9.98 7.62 -14.24
CA LEU A 41 -11.05 8.50 -13.78
C LEU A 41 -11.21 8.42 -12.25
N LEU A 42 -11.18 7.22 -11.69
CA LEU A 42 -11.25 7.00 -10.25
C LEU A 42 -10.10 7.70 -9.53
N TYR A 43 -8.87 7.61 -10.05
CA TYR A 43 -7.73 8.36 -9.52
C TYR A 43 -8.02 9.87 -9.45
N PHE A 44 -8.45 10.49 -10.57
CA PHE A 44 -8.74 11.91 -10.59
C PHE A 44 -9.87 12.30 -9.63
N LEU A 45 -10.91 11.48 -9.52
CA LEU A 45 -12.01 11.72 -8.58
C LEU A 45 -11.55 11.64 -7.13
N LEU A 46 -10.74 10.64 -6.77
CA LEU A 46 -10.19 10.52 -5.42
C LEU A 46 -9.23 11.65 -5.08
N HIS A 47 -8.39 12.06 -6.04
CA HIS A 47 -7.36 13.04 -5.80
C HIS A 47 -7.90 14.49 -5.80
N LYS A 48 -8.80 14.84 -6.75
CA LYS A 48 -9.27 16.22 -6.92
C LYS A 48 -10.71 16.46 -6.42
N ASN A 49 -11.52 15.43 -6.21
CA ASN A 49 -12.91 15.57 -5.75
C ASN A 49 -13.10 15.05 -4.32
N ILE A 50 -12.86 15.91 -3.33
CA ILE A 50 -12.97 15.59 -1.90
C ILE A 50 -14.37 15.05 -1.55
N GLY A 51 -15.43 15.58 -2.18
CA GLY A 51 -16.81 15.13 -1.95
C GLY A 51 -17.02 13.66 -2.35
N PHE A 52 -16.54 13.28 -3.54
CA PHE A 52 -16.61 11.89 -4.00
C PHE A 52 -15.69 10.99 -3.17
N ARG A 53 -14.47 11.44 -2.83
CA ARG A 53 -13.56 10.68 -1.95
C ARG A 53 -14.20 10.35 -0.61
N ASN A 54 -14.80 11.34 0.07
CA ASN A 54 -15.45 11.13 1.35
C ASN A 54 -16.68 10.21 1.22
N PHE A 55 -17.46 10.35 0.14
CA PHE A 55 -18.54 9.43 -0.16
C PHE A 55 -18.05 8.00 -0.32
N LEU A 56 -16.99 7.78 -1.10
CA LEU A 56 -16.40 6.47 -1.36
C LEU A 56 -15.85 5.82 -0.08
N LEU A 57 -15.13 6.58 0.75
CA LEU A 57 -14.59 6.08 2.02
C LEU A 57 -15.68 5.74 3.05
N SER A 58 -16.89 6.28 2.90
CA SER A 58 -18.04 5.96 3.77
C SER A 58 -18.80 4.69 3.35
N ARG A 59 -18.40 4.03 2.26
CA ARG A 59 -19.07 2.84 1.72
C ARG A 59 -18.79 1.60 2.57
N VAL A 60 -19.81 0.77 2.74
CA VAL A 60 -19.72 -0.52 3.45
C VAL A 60 -19.31 -1.67 2.54
N ASP A 61 -19.43 -1.47 1.23
CA ASP A 61 -19.19 -2.43 0.15
C ASP A 61 -17.86 -2.14 -0.59
N ILE A 62 -16.90 -1.54 0.13
CA ILE A 62 -15.62 -1.06 -0.42
C ILE A 62 -14.77 -2.18 -1.05
N GLU A 63 -15.00 -3.44 -0.66
CA GLU A 63 -14.38 -4.62 -1.25
C GLU A 63 -14.66 -4.76 -2.75
N ASN A 64 -15.81 -4.27 -3.23
CA ASN A 64 -16.15 -4.28 -4.66
C ASN A 64 -15.20 -3.43 -5.49
N LEU A 65 -14.55 -2.44 -4.85
CA LEU A 65 -13.52 -1.62 -5.47
C LEU A 65 -12.11 -2.17 -5.19
N VAL A 66 -11.83 -2.51 -3.93
CA VAL A 66 -10.47 -2.91 -3.51
C VAL A 66 -10.05 -4.24 -4.13
N LEU A 67 -10.94 -5.22 -4.25
CA LEU A 67 -10.59 -6.53 -4.82
C LEU A 67 -10.07 -6.44 -6.27
N PRO A 68 -10.74 -5.72 -7.19
CA PRO A 68 -10.18 -5.42 -8.51
C PRO A 68 -8.81 -4.74 -8.50
N LEU A 69 -8.60 -3.75 -7.63
CA LEU A 69 -7.31 -3.06 -7.49
C LEU A 69 -6.20 -4.03 -7.07
N LEU A 70 -6.48 -4.87 -6.07
CA LEU A 70 -5.55 -5.89 -5.61
C LEU A 70 -5.24 -6.93 -6.69
N ASN A 71 -6.21 -7.26 -7.56
CA ASN A 71 -5.96 -8.15 -8.69
C ASN A 71 -4.95 -7.55 -9.67
N ILE A 72 -5.11 -6.27 -10.04
CA ILE A 72 -4.13 -5.56 -10.91
C ILE A 72 -2.72 -5.61 -10.30
N LEU A 73 -2.61 -5.31 -9.00
CA LEU A 73 -1.33 -5.35 -8.30
C LEU A 73 -0.74 -6.77 -8.27
N TYR A 74 -1.57 -7.77 -8.08
CA TYR A 74 -1.18 -9.17 -7.98
C TYR A 74 -0.71 -9.74 -9.33
N ASP A 75 -1.47 -9.52 -10.40
CA ASP A 75 -1.18 -10.01 -11.75
C ASP A 75 0.15 -9.44 -12.28
N SER A 76 0.47 -8.21 -11.88
CA SER A 76 1.76 -7.59 -12.21
C SER A 76 2.97 -8.37 -11.67
N CYS A 77 2.80 -9.16 -10.61
CA CYS A 77 3.86 -9.99 -10.04
C CYS A 77 3.98 -11.37 -10.70
N THR A 78 2.99 -11.79 -11.49
CA THR A 78 2.93 -13.11 -12.12
C THR A 78 3.20 -13.06 -13.61
N GLU A 79 2.87 -11.95 -14.28
CA GLU A 79 3.00 -11.78 -15.71
C GLU A 79 4.08 -10.77 -16.09
N THR A 80 4.60 -10.87 -17.31
CA THR A 80 5.49 -9.84 -17.87
C THR A 80 4.65 -8.64 -18.26
N VAL A 81 4.91 -7.50 -17.62
CA VAL A 81 4.14 -6.27 -17.82
C VAL A 81 4.82 -5.41 -18.87
N ASP A 82 4.06 -4.98 -19.88
CA ASP A 82 4.52 -3.99 -20.86
C ASP A 82 4.43 -2.57 -20.28
N ALA A 83 4.89 -1.56 -21.01
CA ALA A 83 4.85 -0.17 -20.54
C ALA A 83 3.42 0.28 -20.17
N PHE A 84 2.40 -0.20 -20.90
CA PHE A 84 1.00 0.15 -20.64
C PHE A 84 0.49 -0.46 -19.33
N GLY A 85 0.79 -1.74 -19.08
CA GLY A 85 0.48 -2.42 -17.84
C GLY A 85 1.20 -1.80 -16.63
N CYS A 86 2.39 -1.23 -16.81
CA CYS A 86 3.09 -0.49 -15.75
C CYS A 86 2.29 0.73 -15.30
N HIS A 87 1.75 1.54 -16.23
CA HIS A 87 0.90 2.68 -15.86
C HIS A 87 -0.34 2.23 -15.06
N HIS A 88 -0.99 1.15 -15.52
CA HIS A 88 -2.17 0.61 -14.85
C HIS A 88 -1.86 0.13 -13.42
N LEU A 89 -0.73 -0.55 -13.24
CA LEU A 89 -0.18 -0.94 -11.94
C LEU A 89 0.04 0.27 -11.02
N TYR A 90 0.74 1.31 -11.49
CA TYR A 90 1.03 2.47 -10.65
C TYR A 90 -0.23 3.21 -10.22
N ILE A 91 -1.20 3.38 -11.12
CA ILE A 91 -2.46 4.05 -10.78
C ILE A 91 -3.23 3.23 -9.73
N ALA A 92 -3.29 1.90 -9.87
CA ALA A 92 -3.90 1.04 -8.86
C ALA A 92 -3.19 1.18 -7.49
N LEU A 93 -1.86 1.23 -7.47
CA LEU A 93 -1.08 1.42 -6.24
C LEU A 93 -1.30 2.80 -5.61
N ILE A 94 -1.34 3.86 -6.43
CA ILE A 94 -1.62 5.23 -5.98
C ILE A 94 -3.02 5.30 -5.35
N ILE A 95 -4.02 4.67 -5.97
CA ILE A 95 -5.37 4.60 -5.41
C ILE A 95 -5.34 3.86 -4.07
N MET A 96 -4.66 2.71 -3.98
CA MET A 96 -4.51 1.99 -2.71
C MET A 96 -3.83 2.84 -1.63
N LEU A 97 -2.81 3.63 -2.00
CA LEU A 97 -2.15 4.56 -1.09
C LEU A 97 -3.12 5.65 -0.62
N ILE A 98 -3.85 6.31 -1.53
CA ILE A 98 -4.85 7.34 -1.18
C ILE A 98 -5.92 6.78 -0.26
N LEU A 99 -6.42 5.56 -0.50
CA LEU A 99 -7.40 4.91 0.37
C LEU A 99 -6.82 4.63 1.76
N SER A 100 -5.55 4.19 1.83
CA SER A 100 -4.87 3.92 3.11
C SER A 100 -4.64 5.17 3.97
N GLU A 101 -4.71 6.38 3.41
CA GLU A 101 -4.59 7.62 4.20
C GLU A 101 -5.72 7.78 5.24
N ASP A 102 -6.85 7.10 5.05
CA ASP A 102 -8.02 7.19 5.91
C ASP A 102 -8.05 6.09 6.99
N ASP A 103 -8.22 6.52 8.23
CA ASP A 103 -8.26 5.65 9.41
C ASP A 103 -9.46 4.69 9.38
N PHE A 104 -10.60 5.12 8.85
CA PHE A 104 -11.80 4.29 8.80
C PHE A 104 -11.62 3.17 7.78
N PHE A 105 -11.08 3.49 6.59
CA PHE A 105 -10.65 2.49 5.62
C PHE A 105 -9.68 1.48 6.23
N CYS A 106 -8.62 1.95 6.89
CA CYS A 106 -7.63 1.06 7.49
C CYS A 106 -8.23 0.11 8.54
N LYS A 107 -9.28 0.52 9.25
CA LYS A 107 -10.00 -0.35 10.20
C LYS A 107 -10.93 -1.33 9.51
N ILE A 108 -11.80 -0.84 8.63
CA ILE A 108 -12.92 -1.64 8.09
C ILE A 108 -12.43 -2.79 7.22
N VAL A 109 -11.33 -2.64 6.50
CA VAL A 109 -10.77 -3.72 5.67
C VAL A 109 -10.42 -4.98 6.49
N HIS A 110 -10.11 -4.85 7.77
CA HIS A 110 -9.84 -6.00 8.63
C HIS A 110 -11.10 -6.69 9.16
N GLU A 111 -12.28 -6.05 9.07
CA GLU A 111 -13.57 -6.63 9.46
C GLU A 111 -14.26 -7.35 8.28
N ILE A 112 -13.91 -7.00 7.03
CA ILE A 112 -14.50 -7.58 5.83
C ILE A 112 -13.91 -8.99 5.60
N SER A 113 -14.72 -10.02 5.87
CA SER A 113 -14.33 -11.42 5.65
C SER A 113 -14.53 -11.84 4.20
N LEU A 114 -13.48 -12.36 3.57
CA LEU A 114 -13.51 -12.84 2.19
C LEU A 114 -13.83 -14.34 2.13
N LYS A 115 -14.87 -14.70 1.37
CA LYS A 115 -15.29 -16.10 1.18
C LYS A 115 -14.41 -16.84 0.16
N SER A 116 -14.11 -16.19 -0.96
CA SER A 116 -13.31 -16.75 -2.04
C SER A 116 -12.73 -15.63 -2.90
N VAL A 117 -11.46 -15.75 -3.27
CA VAL A 117 -10.75 -14.84 -4.17
C VAL A 117 -10.20 -15.66 -5.33
N PRO A 118 -10.94 -15.79 -6.45
CA PRO A 118 -10.63 -16.77 -7.50
C PRO A 118 -9.24 -16.62 -8.13
N TRP A 119 -8.77 -15.38 -8.25
CA TRP A 119 -7.48 -15.04 -8.87
C TRP A 119 -6.28 -15.21 -7.92
N TYR A 120 -6.51 -15.33 -6.61
CA TYR A 120 -5.42 -15.49 -5.64
C TYR A 120 -4.99 -16.95 -5.51
N SER A 121 -3.76 -17.26 -5.95
CA SER A 121 -3.31 -18.65 -6.13
C SER A 121 -3.06 -19.40 -4.82
N GLU A 122 -2.71 -18.69 -3.73
CA GLU A 122 -2.32 -19.33 -2.46
C GLU A 122 -3.54 -19.83 -1.65
N ARG A 123 -4.77 -19.48 -2.06
CA ARG A 123 -6.08 -19.98 -1.57
C ARG A 123 -6.16 -20.27 -0.05
N PRO A 124 -5.79 -19.33 0.84
CA PRO A 124 -6.03 -19.50 2.26
C PRO A 124 -7.55 -19.50 2.54
N LYS A 125 -7.97 -20.32 3.50
CA LYS A 125 -9.34 -20.27 4.03
C LYS A 125 -9.44 -19.15 5.05
N ASP A 126 -10.54 -18.42 5.02
CA ASP A 126 -10.94 -17.42 6.02
C ASP A 126 -9.91 -16.32 6.27
N MET A 127 -9.94 -15.30 5.42
CA MET A 127 -9.09 -14.11 5.58
C MET A 127 -9.90 -12.83 5.45
N SER A 128 -9.40 -11.75 6.08
CA SER A 128 -9.96 -10.42 5.87
C SER A 128 -9.46 -9.79 4.56
N LEU A 129 -10.18 -8.79 4.06
CA LEU A 129 -9.68 -7.95 2.96
C LEU A 129 -8.34 -7.30 3.31
N GLY A 130 -8.17 -6.81 4.54
CA GLY A 130 -6.91 -6.24 5.01
C GLY A 130 -5.76 -7.23 5.00
N SER A 131 -6.01 -8.51 5.33
CA SER A 131 -5.01 -9.58 5.17
C SER A 131 -4.59 -9.77 3.72
N LEU A 132 -5.52 -9.69 2.77
CA LEU A 132 -5.21 -9.78 1.34
C LEU A 132 -4.42 -8.57 0.85
N VAL A 133 -4.79 -7.35 1.28
CA VAL A 133 -4.02 -6.13 0.99
C VAL A 133 -2.56 -6.31 1.41
N ILE A 134 -2.32 -6.76 2.65
CA ILE A 134 -0.96 -6.98 3.15
C ILE A 134 -0.20 -7.97 2.29
N LEU A 135 -0.80 -9.11 1.95
CA LEU A 135 -0.13 -10.14 1.14
C LEU A 135 0.24 -9.64 -0.26
N VAL A 136 -0.66 -8.91 -0.92
CA VAL A 136 -0.43 -8.40 -2.27
C VAL A 136 0.66 -7.33 -2.26
N LEU A 137 0.65 -6.41 -1.29
CA LEU A 137 1.69 -5.39 -1.15
C LEU A 137 3.05 -5.99 -0.78
N VAL A 138 3.08 -6.95 0.15
CA VAL A 138 4.29 -7.71 0.50
C VAL A 138 4.86 -8.43 -0.71
N LYS A 139 4.00 -9.10 -1.51
CA LYS A 139 4.41 -9.78 -2.74
C LYS A 139 4.98 -8.80 -3.77
N ASN A 140 4.39 -7.61 -3.91
CA ASN A 140 4.90 -6.55 -4.80
C ASN A 140 6.28 -6.07 -4.35
N VAL A 141 6.52 -5.84 -3.06
CA VAL A 141 7.84 -5.47 -2.54
C VAL A 141 8.86 -6.58 -2.80
N GLN A 142 8.51 -7.84 -2.53
CA GLN A 142 9.39 -8.99 -2.81
C GLN A 142 9.73 -9.12 -4.31
N HIS A 143 8.72 -9.03 -5.17
CA HIS A 143 8.89 -9.13 -6.62
C HIS A 143 9.74 -7.97 -7.16
N ASN A 144 9.44 -6.73 -6.75
CA ASN A 144 10.18 -5.54 -7.11
C ASN A 144 11.67 -5.70 -6.84
N MET A 145 11.99 -6.21 -5.66
CA MET A 145 13.37 -6.46 -5.26
C MET A 145 14.04 -7.47 -6.19
N SER A 146 13.41 -8.60 -6.46
CA SER A 146 14.02 -9.64 -7.29
C SER A 146 14.16 -9.26 -8.78
N ARG A 147 13.32 -8.36 -9.30
CA ARG A 147 13.21 -8.12 -10.75
C ARG A 147 13.36 -6.64 -11.15
N ARG A 148 12.51 -5.76 -10.63
CA ARG A 148 12.31 -4.40 -11.19
C ARG A 148 13.23 -3.33 -10.62
N ARG A 149 13.63 -3.45 -9.34
CA ARG A 149 14.42 -2.45 -8.60
C ARG A 149 13.82 -1.03 -8.66
N ASP A 150 12.49 -0.94 -8.68
CA ASP A 150 11.78 0.33 -8.74
C ASP A 150 11.53 0.90 -7.33
N ARG A 151 12.16 2.04 -7.03
CA ARG A 151 12.01 2.72 -5.75
C ARG A 151 10.60 3.23 -5.52
N TYR A 152 9.94 3.76 -6.54
CA TYR A 152 8.60 4.35 -6.42
C TYR A 152 7.58 3.28 -6.01
N LEU A 153 7.60 2.12 -6.70
CA LEU A 153 6.71 1.01 -6.36
C LEU A 153 6.92 0.54 -4.92
N GLN A 154 8.18 0.36 -4.50
CA GLN A 154 8.52 -0.09 -3.16
C GLN A 154 8.07 0.89 -2.08
N THR A 155 8.42 2.16 -2.23
CA THR A 155 8.08 3.20 -1.26
C THR A 155 6.57 3.32 -1.10
N ASN A 156 5.81 3.30 -2.19
CA ASN A 156 4.35 3.39 -2.10
C ASN A 156 3.69 2.14 -1.52
N CYS A 157 4.21 0.94 -1.81
CA CYS A 157 3.73 -0.29 -1.16
C CYS A 157 3.97 -0.25 0.35
N LEU A 158 5.16 0.13 0.78
CA LEU A 158 5.50 0.20 2.20
C LEU A 158 4.77 1.35 2.91
N ALA A 159 4.58 2.49 2.26
CA ALA A 159 3.78 3.60 2.79
C ALA A 159 2.32 3.19 3.05
N ALA A 160 1.69 2.46 2.12
CA ALA A 160 0.34 1.95 2.30
C ALA A 160 0.27 0.93 3.46
N LEU A 161 1.25 0.03 3.58
CA LEU A 161 1.36 -0.87 4.73
C LEU A 161 1.55 -0.10 6.05
N ALA A 162 2.36 0.95 6.03
CA ALA A 162 2.64 1.79 7.19
C ALA A 162 1.42 2.54 7.69
N ASN A 163 0.62 3.11 6.78
CA ASN A 163 -0.66 3.72 7.11
C ASN A 163 -1.62 2.75 7.81
N MET A 164 -1.65 1.49 7.37
CA MET A 164 -2.54 0.47 7.93
C MET A 164 -2.03 -0.15 9.24
N SER A 165 -0.74 -0.03 9.55
CA SER A 165 -0.06 -0.82 10.58
C SER A 165 -0.65 -0.68 11.99
N ALA A 166 -1.13 0.52 12.36
CA ALA A 166 -1.79 0.76 13.64
C ALA A 166 -3.14 0.02 13.79
N TYR A 167 -3.73 -0.45 12.69
CA TYR A 167 -5.06 -1.06 12.63
C TYR A 167 -5.04 -2.54 12.25
N PHE A 168 -3.85 -3.13 12.07
CA PHE A 168 -3.72 -4.57 11.83
C PHE A 168 -4.43 -5.35 12.94
N LYS A 169 -5.37 -6.21 12.53
CA LYS A 169 -6.23 -6.94 13.47
C LYS A 169 -6.38 -8.38 13.03
N ASN A 170 -6.11 -9.31 13.96
CA ASN A 170 -6.34 -10.74 13.81
C ASN A 170 -5.74 -11.32 12.52
N LEU A 171 -4.52 -10.91 12.17
CA LEU A 171 -3.85 -11.41 10.97
C LEU A 171 -3.61 -12.93 11.09
N PRO A 172 -3.98 -13.74 10.08
CA PRO A 172 -3.71 -15.16 10.09
C PRO A 172 -2.20 -15.48 10.15
N PRO A 173 -1.80 -16.64 10.71
CA PRO A 173 -0.39 -17.01 10.85
C PRO A 173 0.43 -16.92 9.55
N PHE A 174 -0.13 -17.38 8.43
CA PHE A 174 0.57 -17.37 7.15
C PHE A 174 0.83 -15.95 6.63
N VAL A 175 -0.04 -14.98 6.96
CA VAL A 175 0.16 -13.56 6.62
C VAL A 175 1.35 -12.99 7.41
N CYS A 176 1.36 -13.24 8.72
CA CYS A 176 2.47 -12.83 9.59
C CYS A 176 3.79 -13.46 9.15
N GLN A 177 3.78 -14.74 8.74
CA GLN A 177 4.96 -15.42 8.21
C GLN A 177 5.47 -14.81 6.90
N LYS A 178 4.58 -14.50 5.94
CA LYS A 178 4.97 -13.82 4.69
C LYS A 178 5.56 -12.44 4.98
N PHE A 179 5.00 -11.73 5.95
CA PHE A 179 5.44 -10.39 6.30
C PHE A 179 6.80 -10.40 7.02
N MET A 180 7.00 -11.32 7.97
CA MET A 180 8.31 -11.56 8.59
C MET A 180 9.33 -12.08 7.57
N GLY A 181 8.92 -12.95 6.66
CA GLY A 181 9.76 -13.48 5.60
C GLY A 181 10.24 -12.41 4.61
N LEU A 182 9.47 -11.34 4.40
CA LEU A 182 9.95 -10.18 3.64
C LEU A 182 11.14 -9.50 4.34
N LEU A 183 11.07 -9.26 5.65
CA LEU A 183 12.19 -8.69 6.39
C LEU A 183 13.42 -9.62 6.31
N ASP A 184 13.24 -10.93 6.49
CA ASP A 184 14.33 -11.91 6.38
C ASP A 184 15.00 -11.90 4.98
N VAL A 185 14.21 -11.89 3.92
CA VAL A 185 14.73 -11.82 2.54
C VAL A 185 15.51 -10.52 2.29
N LEU A 186 14.99 -9.37 2.75
CA LEU A 186 15.69 -8.09 2.63
C LEU A 186 17.01 -8.10 3.40
N SER A 187 17.00 -8.65 4.62
CA SER A 187 18.16 -8.71 5.50
C SER A 187 19.27 -9.59 4.92
N LYS A 188 18.90 -10.77 4.40
CA LYS A 188 19.86 -11.67 3.72
C LYS A 188 20.45 -11.02 2.47
N ARG A 189 19.65 -10.26 1.73
CA ARG A 189 20.13 -9.55 0.54
C ARG A 189 21.05 -8.39 0.91
N HIS A 190 20.69 -7.61 1.93
CA HIS A 190 21.49 -6.53 2.46
C HIS A 190 22.86 -7.03 2.93
N ALA A 191 22.90 -8.11 3.72
CA ALA A 191 24.16 -8.73 4.15
C ALA A 191 25.04 -9.15 2.97
N ARG A 192 24.49 -9.85 1.97
CA ARG A 192 25.24 -10.25 0.77
C ARG A 192 25.78 -9.05 0.00
N LEU A 193 24.97 -8.01 -0.17
CA LEU A 193 25.39 -6.82 -0.91
C LEU A 193 26.47 -6.04 -0.16
N LEU A 194 26.38 -5.95 1.17
CA LEU A 194 27.43 -5.37 2.00
C LEU A 194 28.75 -6.13 1.87
N ASP A 195 28.72 -7.46 1.92
CA ASP A 195 29.92 -8.28 1.72
C ASP A 195 30.55 -8.01 0.35
N HIS A 196 29.74 -7.90 -0.71
CA HIS A 196 30.21 -7.55 -2.05
C HIS A 196 30.85 -6.16 -2.10
N VAL A 197 30.22 -5.14 -1.50
CA VAL A 197 30.74 -3.76 -1.46
C VAL A 197 32.05 -3.67 -0.66
N GLN A 198 32.17 -4.41 0.44
CA GLN A 198 33.40 -4.45 1.24
C GLN A 198 34.56 -5.13 0.48
N LEU A 199 34.26 -6.17 -0.31
CA LEU A 199 35.25 -6.87 -1.14
C LEU A 199 35.63 -6.08 -2.40
N SER A 200 34.72 -5.27 -2.96
CA SER A 200 34.95 -4.44 -4.15
C SER A 200 35.58 -3.07 -3.84
N ALA A 201 35.74 -2.74 -2.56
CA ALA A 201 36.32 -1.48 -2.07
C ALA A 201 37.75 -1.21 -2.56
N GLU A 202 38.45 -2.22 -3.10
CA GLU A 202 39.84 -2.08 -3.56
C GLU A 202 39.98 -1.59 -5.02
N TYR A 203 38.95 -1.63 -5.90
CA TYR A 203 39.21 -1.52 -7.35
C TYR A 203 38.16 -0.91 -8.32
N ASP A 204 37.06 -0.19 -7.99
CA ASP A 204 36.22 0.35 -9.10
C ASP A 204 35.19 1.50 -8.88
N LEU A 205 34.82 2.13 -10.00
CA LEU A 205 33.81 3.22 -10.17
C LEU A 205 32.33 2.75 -10.04
N SER A 206 32.06 1.43 -9.96
CA SER A 206 30.70 0.85 -9.82
C SER A 206 30.09 0.99 -8.42
N GLN A 207 30.85 1.49 -7.45
CA GLN A 207 30.43 1.61 -6.04
C GLN A 207 29.20 2.50 -5.84
N ALA A 208 29.01 3.55 -6.65
CA ALA A 208 27.92 4.51 -6.45
C ALA A 208 26.52 3.86 -6.53
N GLN A 209 26.31 2.95 -7.49
CA GLN A 209 25.03 2.26 -7.64
C GLN A 209 24.81 1.23 -6.53
N GLU A 210 25.85 0.49 -6.16
CA GLU A 210 25.76 -0.53 -5.09
C GLU A 210 25.46 0.12 -3.73
N ILE A 211 26.10 1.26 -3.43
CA ILE A 211 25.81 2.06 -2.23
C ILE A 211 24.36 2.54 -2.25
N GLN A 212 23.86 2.99 -3.40
CA GLN A 212 22.46 3.39 -3.54
C GLN A 212 21.50 2.23 -3.30
N ASP A 213 21.83 1.03 -3.79
CA ASP A 213 21.04 -0.19 -3.63
C ASP A 213 21.05 -0.66 -2.17
N VAL A 214 22.18 -0.56 -1.47
CA VAL A 214 22.28 -0.80 -0.01
C VAL A 214 21.36 0.16 0.75
N ALA A 215 21.47 1.47 0.48
CA ALA A 215 20.64 2.48 1.13
C ALA A 215 19.14 2.22 0.92
N ALA A 216 18.73 1.84 -0.29
CA ALA A 216 17.33 1.52 -0.59
C ALA A 216 16.83 0.26 0.17
N LEU A 217 17.71 -0.74 0.38
CA LEU A 217 17.39 -1.90 1.21
C LEU A 217 17.24 -1.51 2.69
N GLU A 218 18.14 -0.66 3.19
CA GLU A 218 18.09 -0.17 4.58
C GLU A 218 16.83 0.65 4.85
N GLU A 219 16.45 1.56 3.94
CA GLU A 219 15.20 2.31 4.01
C GLU A 219 13.98 1.38 4.07
N ALA A 220 13.97 0.33 3.25
CA ALA A 220 12.90 -0.67 3.24
C ALA A 220 12.80 -1.43 4.57
N MET A 221 13.94 -1.92 5.05
CA MET A 221 14.04 -2.67 6.30
C MET A 221 13.66 -1.79 7.49
N ARG A 222 14.11 -0.53 7.51
CA ARG A 222 13.75 0.44 8.53
C ARG A 222 12.24 0.68 8.56
N MET A 223 11.60 0.91 7.42
CA MET A 223 10.15 1.11 7.34
C MET A 223 9.37 -0.13 7.82
N LEU A 224 9.84 -1.35 7.52
CA LEU A 224 9.23 -2.58 8.06
C LEU A 224 9.36 -2.69 9.57
N LEU A 225 10.53 -2.35 10.12
CA LEU A 225 10.74 -2.32 11.58
C LEU A 225 9.87 -1.25 12.25
N GLU A 226 9.68 -0.09 11.62
CA GLU A 226 8.74 0.94 12.06
C GLU A 226 7.29 0.43 12.03
N ILE A 227 6.88 -0.26 10.96
CA ILE A 227 5.56 -0.91 10.86
C ILE A 227 5.34 -1.91 12.00
N PHE A 228 6.33 -2.76 12.28
CA PHE A 228 6.27 -3.71 13.39
C PHE A 228 6.15 -3.01 14.74
N ASN A 229 6.93 -1.96 14.97
CA ASN A 229 6.81 -1.14 16.17
C ASN A 229 5.45 -0.48 16.31
N CYS A 230 4.90 0.05 15.22
CA CYS A 230 3.56 0.64 15.19
C CYS A 230 2.50 -0.40 15.57
N THR A 231 2.58 -1.59 14.98
CA THR A 231 1.67 -2.72 15.27
C THR A 231 1.76 -3.14 16.74
N LEU A 232 2.98 -3.29 17.28
CA LEU A 232 3.19 -3.62 18.69
C LEU A 232 2.72 -2.50 19.63
N THR A 233 2.72 -1.25 19.19
CA THR A 233 2.30 -0.13 20.04
C THR A 233 0.78 0.04 20.07
N TYR A 234 0.10 -0.10 18.92
CA TYR A 234 -1.30 0.27 18.77
C TYR A 234 -2.27 -0.91 18.60
N SER A 235 -1.79 -2.06 18.15
CA SER A 235 -2.64 -3.23 17.86
C SER A 235 -2.10 -4.55 18.43
N MET A 236 -1.25 -4.49 19.46
CA MET A 236 -0.65 -5.67 20.10
C MET A 236 -1.69 -6.70 20.54
N ALA A 237 -2.76 -6.22 21.20
CA ALA A 237 -3.85 -7.07 21.69
C ALA A 237 -4.56 -7.88 20.58
N HIS A 238 -4.37 -7.53 19.31
CA HIS A 238 -4.94 -8.23 18.15
C HIS A 238 -3.88 -8.90 17.26
N SER A 239 -2.61 -8.88 17.69
CA SER A 239 -1.45 -9.23 16.87
C SER A 239 -0.65 -10.42 17.40
N ALA A 240 -1.27 -11.33 18.16
CA ALA A 240 -0.57 -12.47 18.76
C ALA A 240 0.17 -13.36 17.75
N HIS A 241 -0.38 -13.57 16.55
CA HIS A 241 0.30 -14.33 15.50
C HIS A 241 1.55 -13.62 14.95
N LEU A 242 1.56 -12.28 14.92
CA LEU A 242 2.74 -11.52 14.53
C LEU A 242 3.83 -11.62 15.60
N ILE A 243 3.45 -11.47 16.87
CA ILE A 243 4.37 -11.66 18.02
C ILE A 243 4.96 -13.08 18.00
N TYR A 244 4.12 -14.09 17.76
CA TYR A 244 4.55 -15.48 17.59
C TYR A 244 5.58 -15.62 16.45
N ALA A 245 5.32 -15.02 15.29
CA ALA A 245 6.25 -15.06 14.16
C ALA A 245 7.60 -14.38 14.49
N MET A 246 7.58 -13.25 15.21
CA MET A 246 8.80 -12.58 15.70
C MET A 246 9.61 -13.41 16.70
N LEU A 247 8.94 -14.19 17.55
CA LEU A 247 9.58 -15.09 18.52
C LEU A 247 10.31 -16.25 17.82
N TYR A 248 9.74 -16.77 16.73
CA TYR A 248 10.31 -17.89 15.97
C TYR A 248 11.60 -17.49 15.24
N GLU A 249 11.65 -16.30 14.65
CA GLU A 249 12.83 -15.76 13.97
C GLU A 249 13.87 -15.21 14.96
N LYS A 250 14.55 -16.09 15.70
CA LYS A 250 15.49 -15.71 16.78
C LYS A 250 16.70 -14.92 16.28
N SER A 251 17.40 -15.41 15.27
CA SER A 251 18.65 -14.84 14.77
C SER A 251 18.48 -13.56 13.95
N LEU A 252 17.29 -13.34 13.37
CA LEU A 252 17.05 -12.21 12.45
C LEU A 252 17.38 -10.85 13.09
N PHE A 253 16.99 -10.66 14.36
CA PHE A 253 17.12 -9.37 15.04
C PHE A 253 18.47 -9.15 15.72
N GLU A 254 19.31 -10.17 15.86
CA GLU A 254 20.61 -10.06 16.53
C GLU A 254 21.54 -9.12 15.76
N GLY A 255 21.56 -9.22 14.42
CA GLY A 255 22.36 -8.36 13.55
C GLY A 255 21.93 -6.88 13.55
N PHE A 256 20.68 -6.58 13.91
CA PHE A 256 20.16 -5.21 13.87
C PHE A 256 20.50 -4.39 15.11
N GLN A 257 20.84 -5.03 16.23
CA GLN A 257 21.12 -4.33 17.50
C GLN A 257 22.32 -3.38 17.39
N GLN A 258 23.30 -3.72 16.55
CA GLN A 258 24.53 -2.95 16.37
C GLN A 258 24.49 -2.07 15.11
N HIS A 259 23.43 -2.15 14.32
CA HIS A 259 23.34 -1.42 13.06
C HIS A 259 22.78 0.00 13.28
N PRO A 260 23.49 1.07 12.88
CA PRO A 260 23.06 2.45 13.14
C PRO A 260 21.66 2.79 12.64
N MET A 261 21.24 2.20 11.51
CA MET A 261 19.89 2.41 10.92
C MET A 261 18.76 1.65 11.60
N PHE A 262 19.05 0.69 12.49
CA PHE A 262 18.01 -0.19 13.05
C PHE A 262 18.00 -0.20 14.57
N GLN A 263 19.14 0.03 15.24
CA GLN A 263 19.33 -0.13 16.68
C GLN A 263 18.24 0.56 17.54
N ASP A 264 17.73 1.70 17.11
CA ASP A 264 16.69 2.47 17.81
C ASP A 264 15.33 1.75 17.80
N LEU A 265 15.03 1.00 16.74
CA LEU A 265 13.75 0.32 16.49
C LEU A 265 13.70 -1.09 17.12
N ILE A 266 14.84 -1.70 17.41
CA ILE A 266 14.90 -3.10 17.85
C ILE A 266 14.50 -3.29 19.31
N TRP A 267 14.64 -2.26 20.14
CA TRP A 267 14.45 -2.38 21.60
C TRP A 267 13.06 -2.91 21.99
N ASN A 268 11.98 -2.38 21.39
CA ASN A 268 10.62 -2.86 21.65
C ASN A 268 10.45 -4.33 21.25
N ILE A 269 11.01 -4.71 20.09
CA ILE A 269 10.93 -6.09 19.58
C ILE A 269 11.63 -7.05 20.53
N ILE A 270 12.83 -6.71 21.02
CA ILE A 270 13.54 -7.53 22.00
C ILE A 270 12.77 -7.62 23.31
N MET A 271 12.22 -6.50 23.80
CA MET A 271 11.44 -6.50 25.03
C MET A 271 10.24 -7.44 24.94
N VAL A 272 9.45 -7.32 23.86
CA VAL A 272 8.32 -8.21 23.59
C VAL A 272 8.80 -9.65 23.49
N LYS A 273 9.90 -9.91 22.77
CA LYS A 273 10.45 -11.27 22.67
C LYS A 273 10.83 -11.84 24.03
N MET A 274 11.46 -11.05 24.90
CA MET A 274 11.86 -11.49 26.24
C MET A 274 10.66 -11.85 27.13
N ASP A 275 9.64 -10.98 27.18
CA ASP A 275 8.44 -11.20 28.01
C ASP A 275 7.68 -12.46 27.58
N PHE A 276 7.51 -12.65 26.27
CA PHE A 276 6.73 -13.77 25.73
C PHE A 276 7.54 -15.06 25.53
N SER A 277 8.88 -15.03 25.63
CA SER A 277 9.72 -16.23 25.52
C SER A 277 9.40 -17.28 26.60
N PHE A 278 8.94 -16.84 27.78
CA PHE A 278 8.54 -17.73 28.87
C PHE A 278 7.18 -18.41 28.64
N SER A 279 6.37 -17.93 27.69
CA SER A 279 5.03 -18.47 27.40
C SER A 279 5.04 -19.79 26.62
N GLY A 280 6.20 -20.47 26.51
CA GLY A 280 6.35 -21.71 25.74
C GLY A 280 6.05 -21.56 24.25
N VAL A 281 6.00 -20.32 23.73
CA VAL A 281 5.59 -19.99 22.35
C VAL A 281 4.16 -20.48 22.05
N ILE A 282 3.26 -20.50 23.04
CA ILE A 282 1.85 -20.87 22.84
C ILE A 282 1.06 -19.60 22.48
N VAL A 283 0.44 -19.57 21.29
CA VAL A 283 -0.30 -18.39 20.78
C VAL A 283 -1.38 -17.89 21.75
N GLN A 284 -2.08 -18.79 22.45
CA GLN A 284 -3.12 -18.41 23.41
C GLN A 284 -2.55 -17.67 24.62
N GLU A 285 -1.37 -18.05 25.10
CA GLU A 285 -0.70 -17.36 26.20
C GLU A 285 -0.14 -16.01 25.74
N ILE A 286 0.39 -15.94 24.51
CA ILE A 286 0.76 -14.67 23.88
C ILE A 286 -0.44 -13.74 23.79
N GLN A 287 -1.61 -14.24 23.36
CA GLN A 287 -2.83 -13.46 23.26
C GLN A 287 -3.28 -12.90 24.62
N LYS A 288 -3.24 -13.72 25.68
CA LYS A 288 -3.57 -13.28 27.04
C LYS A 288 -2.61 -12.18 27.52
N GLY A 289 -1.30 -12.39 27.37
CA GLY A 289 -0.30 -11.41 27.80
C GLY A 289 -0.34 -10.13 26.96
N ALA A 290 -0.64 -10.22 25.65
CA ALA A 290 -0.78 -9.07 24.76
C ALA A 290 -1.95 -8.16 25.15
N ILE A 291 -3.07 -8.72 25.62
CA ILE A 291 -4.21 -7.95 26.14
C ILE A 291 -3.85 -7.22 27.44
N GLN A 292 -3.00 -7.83 28.28
CA GLN A 292 -2.60 -7.30 29.58
C GLN A 292 -1.34 -6.41 29.50
N TRP A 293 -0.80 -6.18 28.30
CA TRP A 293 0.45 -5.47 28.13
C TRP A 293 0.34 -4.00 28.57
N PRO A 294 1.23 -3.51 29.45
CA PRO A 294 1.22 -2.10 29.85
C PRO A 294 1.57 -1.16 28.70
N SER A 295 0.73 -0.15 28.46
CA SER A 295 0.85 0.78 27.33
C SER A 295 2.09 1.70 27.38
N ASP A 296 2.75 1.79 28.53
CA ASP A 296 3.88 2.66 28.81
C ASP A 296 5.25 1.97 28.68
N ARG A 297 5.27 0.63 28.58
CA ARG A 297 6.53 -0.14 28.48
C ARG A 297 7.25 0.02 27.13
N LEU A 298 6.50 0.26 26.06
CA LEU A 298 7.08 0.39 24.71
C LEU A 298 7.52 1.81 24.43
N LYS A 299 8.68 1.96 23.79
CA LYS A 299 9.10 3.23 23.19
C LYS A 299 8.08 3.65 22.15
N LYS A 300 7.66 4.91 22.23
CA LYS A 300 6.76 5.53 21.25
C LYS A 300 7.57 6.08 20.09
N PHE A 301 7.14 5.77 18.89
CA PHE A 301 7.69 6.29 17.64
C PHE A 301 6.69 7.28 17.01
N PRO A 302 7.15 8.14 16.08
CA PRO A 302 6.25 8.98 15.31
C PRO A 302 5.15 8.17 14.62
N GLU A 303 4.00 8.79 14.44
CA GLU A 303 2.89 8.15 13.74
C GLU A 303 3.22 7.96 12.25
N LEU A 304 2.96 6.76 11.75
CA LEU A 304 3.17 6.43 10.35
C LEU A 304 1.96 6.88 9.52
N LYS A 305 1.99 8.15 9.08
CA LYS A 305 0.96 8.76 8.23
C LYS A 305 1.61 9.30 6.96
N PHE A 306 1.53 8.50 5.90
CA PHE A 306 1.98 8.83 4.56
C PHE A 306 0.81 9.29 3.71
N LYS A 307 1.02 10.34 2.93
CA LYS A 307 0.04 10.86 1.99
C LYS A 307 0.57 10.80 0.58
N TYR A 308 -0.29 10.53 -0.37
CA TYR A 308 0.04 10.66 -1.77
C TYR A 308 0.21 12.14 -2.14
N ILE A 309 1.33 12.44 -2.78
CA ILE A 309 1.65 13.77 -3.31
C ILE A 309 2.10 13.57 -4.76
N GLU A 310 1.45 14.27 -5.69
CA GLU A 310 1.89 14.32 -7.09
C GLU A 310 3.29 14.97 -7.14
N ASP A 311 4.23 14.34 -7.83
CA ASP A 311 5.53 14.95 -8.14
C ASP A 311 5.34 16.11 -9.13
N LYS A 312 6.30 17.03 -9.20
CA LYS A 312 6.32 18.16 -10.15
C LYS A 312 6.25 17.70 -11.61
N ASN A 313 6.83 16.54 -11.91
CA ASN A 313 6.90 15.98 -13.27
C ASN A 313 5.82 14.91 -13.50
N THR A 314 4.74 14.93 -12.73
CA THR A 314 3.65 13.94 -12.83
C THR A 314 2.97 13.96 -14.21
N ASP A 315 3.06 15.07 -14.93
CA ASP A 315 2.62 15.23 -16.31
C ASP A 315 3.39 14.33 -17.29
N GLU A 316 4.69 14.06 -17.05
CA GLU A 316 5.48 13.11 -17.85
C GLU A 316 4.94 11.68 -17.75
N PHE A 317 4.24 11.34 -16.66
CA PHE A 317 3.56 10.06 -16.50
C PHE A 317 2.14 10.08 -17.10
N PHE A 318 1.30 11.05 -16.70
CA PHE A 318 -0.12 11.02 -17.08
C PHE A 318 -0.38 11.45 -18.52
N ILE A 319 0.35 12.43 -19.07
CA ILE A 319 0.08 12.93 -20.43
C ILE A 319 0.27 11.83 -21.49
N PRO A 320 1.43 11.14 -21.55
CA PRO A 320 1.61 10.06 -22.53
C PRO A 320 0.60 8.94 -22.34
N TYR A 321 0.28 8.60 -21.09
CA TYR A 321 -0.70 7.56 -20.78
C TYR A 321 -2.10 7.92 -21.26
N ILE A 322 -2.59 9.14 -20.96
CA ILE A 322 -3.89 9.62 -21.44
C ILE A 322 -3.96 9.58 -22.96
N TRP A 323 -2.93 10.06 -23.65
CA TRP A 323 -2.88 10.01 -25.11
C TRP A 323 -2.84 8.58 -25.65
N SER A 324 -2.16 7.66 -24.98
CA SER A 324 -2.16 6.24 -25.35
C SER A 324 -3.57 5.62 -25.25
N LEU A 325 -4.33 5.99 -24.21
CA LEU A 325 -5.72 5.55 -24.03
C LEU A 325 -6.64 6.14 -25.09
N ILE A 326 -6.53 7.44 -25.38
CA ILE A 326 -7.31 8.10 -26.42
C ILE A 326 -6.99 7.50 -27.80
N PHE A 327 -5.72 7.24 -28.09
CA PHE A 327 -5.31 6.64 -29.35
C PHE A 327 -5.86 5.22 -29.52
N LYS A 328 -5.86 4.41 -28.45
CA LYS A 328 -6.30 3.02 -28.47
C LYS A 328 -7.83 2.89 -28.47
N ASP A 329 -8.51 3.62 -27.60
CA ASP A 329 -9.91 3.39 -27.26
C ASP A 329 -10.82 4.59 -27.62
N GLY A 330 -10.26 5.71 -28.07
CA GLY A 330 -11.01 6.95 -28.34
C GLY A 330 -11.87 6.93 -29.61
N GLY A 331 -11.77 5.91 -30.44
CA GLY A 331 -12.58 5.75 -31.66
C GLY A 331 -12.29 6.77 -32.77
N PHE A 332 -11.26 7.60 -32.62
CA PHE A 332 -10.79 8.53 -33.65
C PHE A 332 -9.70 7.88 -34.50
N TYR A 333 -9.70 8.14 -35.82
CA TYR A 333 -8.60 7.69 -36.67
C TYR A 333 -7.38 8.57 -36.44
N PHE A 334 -6.30 7.93 -36.00
CA PHE A 334 -5.01 8.52 -35.79
C PHE A 334 -3.98 7.86 -36.72
N ASP A 335 -3.28 8.63 -37.55
CA ASP A 335 -2.22 8.13 -38.42
C ASP A 335 -0.92 7.91 -37.60
N PRO A 336 -0.54 6.67 -37.27
CA PRO A 336 0.57 6.41 -36.35
C PRO A 336 1.91 6.93 -36.88
N ALA A 337 2.07 6.99 -38.22
CA ALA A 337 3.29 7.47 -38.86
C ALA A 337 3.48 9.00 -38.72
N LYS A 338 2.42 9.73 -38.34
CA LYS A 338 2.43 11.19 -38.18
C LYS A 338 2.35 11.65 -36.72
N ILE A 339 2.30 10.70 -35.78
CA ILE A 339 2.17 11.00 -34.35
C ILE A 339 3.54 10.89 -33.68
N LYS A 340 4.02 12.01 -33.13
CA LYS A 340 5.21 12.09 -32.27
C LYS A 340 4.84 12.16 -30.77
N LEU A 341 3.68 11.62 -30.38
CA LEU A 341 3.21 11.66 -28.98
C LEU A 341 3.91 10.62 -28.09
N PHE A 342 4.51 9.59 -28.68
CA PHE A 342 5.15 8.50 -27.95
C PHE A 342 6.67 8.57 -28.16
N THR A 343 7.44 8.64 -27.08
CA THR A 343 8.89 8.42 -27.14
C THR A 343 9.11 6.96 -27.55
N SER A 344 9.89 6.77 -28.62
CA SER A 344 10.27 5.47 -29.18
C SER A 344 11.04 4.60 -28.20
#